data_AF-A0A2T4VW36-F1
#
_entry.id   AF-A0A2T4VW36-F1
#
_cell.length_a   1.000
_cell.length_b   1.000
_cell.length_c   1.000
_cell.angle_alpha   90.00
_cell.angle_beta   90.00
_cell.angle_gamma   90.00
#
_symmetry.space_group_name_H-M   'P 1'
#
loop_
_entity.id
_entity.type
_entity.pdbx_description
1 polymer ?
#
loop_
_entity_poly.entity_id
_entity_poly.type
_entity_poly.pdbx_seq_one_letter_code
_entity_poly.pdbx_strand_id
1 'polypeptide(L)'
;MKEGSQPYRLRRAAGKAQGDELAALTVTEEGRVVLKVGTKNRISVYSRARKNYLDWLEKTHGEQGKAVRAAAETRISRGNQLHHLIPDEVAQMHELVKEALERLESYTIDRGTNILDMPAFKNDGQQIMHLGSHPKYSRFVGSKLDKALREITRDKKIALRSVKPEELNRALMEVEAELRKAIESGNLPDEVLKELLEDGVPVGKKLALLEIRREGESYFA
;
A
#
# COMPACT_ATOMS: atom_id res chain seq x y z
N MET A 1 -15.30 -38.05 3.71
CA MET A 1 -14.34 -37.04 3.18
C MET A 1 -13.27 -36.83 4.24
N LYS A 2 -11.98 -36.85 3.88
CA LYS A 2 -10.89 -36.58 4.83
C LYS A 2 -10.78 -35.06 5.04
N GLU A 3 -10.79 -34.64 6.31
CA GLU A 3 -10.34 -33.30 6.69
C GLU A 3 -8.89 -33.09 6.24
N GLY A 4 -8.61 -31.95 5.61
CA GLY A 4 -7.24 -31.47 5.43
C GLY A 4 -6.73 -31.23 3.99
N SER A 5 -7.46 -31.55 2.92
CA SER A 5 -7.00 -31.19 1.57
C SER A 5 -7.65 -29.90 1.06
N GLN A 6 -6.97 -28.77 1.27
CA GLN A 6 -7.29 -27.49 0.63
C GLN A 6 -7.32 -27.67 -0.90
N PRO A 7 -8.45 -27.42 -1.59
CA PRO A 7 -8.67 -27.81 -2.99
C PRO A 7 -7.92 -26.98 -4.05
N TYR A 8 -7.20 -25.92 -3.68
CA TYR A 8 -6.51 -25.05 -4.64
C TYR A 8 -5.06 -24.78 -4.22
N ARG A 9 -4.16 -25.76 -4.47
CA ARG A 9 -2.72 -25.47 -4.52
C ARG A 9 -2.39 -24.91 -5.89
N LEU A 10 -2.22 -23.60 -6.00
CA LEU A 10 -1.69 -22.96 -7.20
C LEU A 10 -0.34 -23.59 -7.54
N ARG A 11 -0.24 -24.18 -8.74
CA ARG A 11 0.94 -24.95 -9.18
C ARG A 11 2.09 -23.98 -9.46
N ARG A 12 3.28 -24.28 -8.92
CA ARG A 12 4.53 -23.53 -9.10
C ARG A 12 4.88 -23.42 -10.59
N ALA A 13 4.99 -22.21 -11.12
CA ALA A 13 5.66 -21.99 -12.41
C ALA A 13 7.16 -22.23 -12.22
N ALA A 14 7.82 -22.85 -13.21
CA ALA A 14 9.24 -23.14 -13.16
C ALA A 14 10.04 -21.81 -13.23
N GLY A 15 10.47 -21.31 -12.07
CA GLY A 15 11.28 -20.10 -11.95
C GLY A 15 11.75 -19.86 -10.50
N LYS A 16 12.89 -19.19 -10.33
CA LYS A 16 13.36 -18.72 -9.02
C LYS A 16 12.58 -17.46 -8.64
N ALA A 17 11.51 -17.62 -7.86
CA ALA A 17 10.74 -16.49 -7.33
C ALA A 17 11.64 -15.63 -6.41
N GLN A 18 11.58 -14.31 -6.56
CA GLN A 18 12.19 -13.36 -5.63
C GLN A 18 11.15 -13.01 -4.55
N GLY A 19 11.23 -13.66 -3.39
CA GLY A 19 10.46 -13.27 -2.19
C GLY A 19 9.04 -13.84 -2.06
N ASP A 20 8.23 -13.17 -1.22
CA ASP A 20 6.92 -13.62 -0.67
C ASP A 20 5.76 -13.75 -1.68
N GLU A 21 6.05 -13.87 -2.98
CA GLU A 21 5.07 -14.11 -4.04
C GLU A 21 4.37 -15.48 -3.90
N LEU A 22 4.94 -16.37 -3.09
CA LEU A 22 4.50 -17.76 -2.90
C LEU A 22 4.16 -18.01 -1.41
N ALA A 23 3.04 -17.45 -0.95
CA ALA A 23 2.49 -17.66 0.38
C ALA A 23 1.27 -18.57 0.36
N ALA A 24 0.99 -19.27 1.48
CA ALA A 24 -0.18 -20.14 1.58
C ALA A 24 -1.46 -19.28 1.65
N LEU A 25 -2.47 -19.60 0.84
CA LEU A 25 -3.80 -19.03 1.00
C LEU A 25 -4.46 -19.61 2.25
N THR A 26 -5.08 -18.77 3.06
CA THR A 26 -5.85 -19.14 4.24
C THR A 26 -7.10 -18.26 4.36
N VAL A 27 -8.05 -18.68 5.19
CA VAL A 27 -9.27 -17.93 5.47
C VAL A 27 -9.23 -17.46 6.92
N THR A 28 -9.42 -16.16 7.16
CA THR A 28 -9.48 -15.60 8.52
C THR A 28 -10.77 -16.00 9.24
N GLU A 29 -10.85 -15.80 10.55
CA GLU A 29 -12.08 -16.01 11.32
C GLU A 29 -13.26 -15.16 10.79
N GLU A 30 -12.94 -14.02 10.20
CA GLU A 30 -13.89 -13.11 9.53
C GLU A 30 -14.25 -13.56 8.10
N GLY A 31 -13.83 -14.76 7.68
CA GLY A 31 -14.14 -15.34 6.36
C GLY A 31 -13.33 -14.79 5.19
N ARG A 32 -12.25 -14.02 5.42
CA ARG A 32 -11.47 -13.41 4.33
C ARG A 32 -10.35 -14.30 3.84
N VAL A 33 -10.20 -14.40 2.53
CA VAL A 33 -9.06 -15.08 1.90
C VAL A 33 -7.81 -14.19 1.96
N VAL A 34 -6.74 -14.67 2.59
CA VAL A 34 -5.48 -13.96 2.79
C VAL A 34 -4.28 -14.87 2.46
N LEU A 35 -3.13 -14.28 2.17
CA LEU A 35 -1.83 -14.92 2.09
C LEU A 35 -1.16 -14.93 3.46
N LYS A 36 -0.80 -16.12 3.97
CA LYS A 36 -0.05 -16.29 5.22
C LYS A 36 1.46 -16.22 4.96
N VAL A 37 2.11 -15.22 5.51
CA VAL A 37 3.54 -14.91 5.33
C VAL A 37 4.18 -14.86 6.71
N GLY A 38 4.82 -15.97 7.08
CA GLY A 38 5.28 -16.17 8.46
C GLY A 38 4.11 -16.14 9.45
N THR A 39 4.16 -15.21 10.40
CA THR A 39 3.11 -14.97 11.40
C THR A 39 2.08 -13.92 10.97
N LYS A 40 2.27 -13.27 9.81
CA LYS A 40 1.40 -12.20 9.31
C LYS A 40 0.47 -12.70 8.20
N ASN A 41 -0.71 -12.09 8.10
CA ASN A 41 -1.62 -12.25 6.98
C ASN A 41 -1.51 -11.04 6.06
N ARG A 42 -1.68 -11.24 4.75
CA ARG A 42 -1.73 -10.18 3.73
C ARG A 42 -2.86 -10.42 2.74
N ILE A 43 -3.46 -9.36 2.21
CA ILE A 43 -4.40 -9.44 1.08
C ILE A 43 -3.74 -9.06 -0.25
N SER A 44 -2.56 -8.44 -0.20
CA SER A 44 -1.74 -8.08 -1.37
C SER A 44 -0.97 -9.26 -1.96
N VAL A 45 -0.95 -9.32 -3.29
CA VAL A 45 -0.13 -10.21 -4.11
C VAL A 45 0.82 -9.36 -4.97
N TYR A 46 2.12 -9.45 -4.74
CA TYR A 46 3.12 -8.60 -5.40
C TYR A 46 3.07 -8.66 -6.94
N SER A 47 2.95 -9.85 -7.53
CA SER A 47 2.86 -10.01 -8.99
C SER A 47 1.62 -9.31 -9.58
N ARG A 48 0.51 -9.31 -8.85
CA ARG A 48 -0.72 -8.58 -9.19
C ARG A 48 -0.48 -7.07 -9.09
N ALA A 49 0.09 -6.60 -8.00
CA ALA A 49 0.40 -5.18 -7.80
C ALA A 49 1.29 -4.62 -8.92
N ARG A 50 2.36 -5.35 -9.27
CA ARG A 50 3.26 -4.97 -10.37
C ARG A 50 2.53 -4.89 -11.69
N LYS A 51 1.79 -5.94 -12.08
CA LYS A 51 1.05 -5.96 -13.35
C LYS A 51 0.04 -4.81 -13.41
N ASN A 52 -0.79 -4.66 -12.38
CA ASN A 52 -1.85 -3.67 -12.35
C ASN A 52 -1.31 -2.24 -12.37
N TYR A 53 -0.18 -1.97 -11.70
CA TYR A 53 0.49 -0.68 -11.73
C TYR A 53 0.97 -0.32 -13.14
N LEU A 54 1.67 -1.24 -13.80
CA LEU A 54 2.21 -1.03 -15.14
C LEU A 54 1.11 -0.86 -16.19
N ASP A 55 0.06 -1.68 -16.11
CA ASP A 55 -1.11 -1.56 -16.99
C ASP A 55 -1.86 -0.24 -16.76
N TRP A 56 -1.96 0.20 -15.51
CA TRP A 56 -2.58 1.48 -15.16
C TRP A 56 -1.78 2.66 -15.72
N LEU A 57 -0.46 2.66 -15.58
CA LEU A 57 0.41 3.69 -16.18
C LEU A 57 0.21 3.78 -17.68
N GLU A 58 0.27 2.63 -18.37
CA GLU A 58 0.10 2.56 -19.82
C GLU A 58 -1.25 3.11 -20.25
N LYS A 59 -2.33 2.74 -19.55
CA LYS A 59 -3.68 3.19 -19.86
C LYS A 59 -3.89 4.68 -19.60
N THR A 60 -3.30 5.23 -18.55
CA THR A 60 -3.58 6.61 -18.09
C THR A 60 -2.77 7.68 -18.80
N HIS A 61 -1.66 7.32 -19.46
CA HIS A 61 -0.77 8.27 -20.13
C HIS A 61 -0.96 8.32 -21.65
N GLY A 62 -2.07 7.79 -22.17
CA GLY A 62 -2.45 7.88 -23.58
C GLY A 62 -1.34 7.40 -24.53
N GLU A 63 -0.97 8.23 -25.50
CA GLU A 63 0.07 7.93 -26.49
C GLU A 63 1.45 7.66 -25.87
N GLN A 64 1.74 8.26 -24.71
CA GLN A 64 2.99 8.06 -23.98
C GLN A 64 2.95 6.80 -23.09
N GLY A 65 1.82 6.12 -22.97
CA GLY A 65 1.59 4.99 -22.08
C GLY A 65 2.67 3.93 -22.11
N LYS A 66 3.06 3.47 -23.31
CA LYS A 66 4.10 2.45 -23.49
C LYS A 66 5.47 2.92 -22.99
N ALA A 67 5.82 4.17 -23.26
CA ALA A 67 7.09 4.76 -22.82
C ALA A 67 7.12 4.93 -21.29
N VAL A 68 6.02 5.39 -20.70
CA VAL A 68 5.88 5.54 -19.24
C VAL A 68 5.97 4.19 -18.54
N ARG A 69 5.30 3.17 -19.08
CA ARG A 69 5.40 1.78 -18.60
C ARG A 69 6.84 1.29 -18.64
N ALA A 70 7.53 1.41 -19.78
CA ALA A 70 8.90 0.93 -19.94
C ALA A 70 9.88 1.65 -19.00
N ALA A 71 9.68 2.95 -18.77
CA ALA A 71 10.44 3.73 -17.80
C ALA A 71 10.22 3.22 -16.37
N ALA A 72 8.97 2.93 -15.98
CA ALA A 72 8.66 2.34 -14.68
C ALA A 72 9.24 0.93 -14.52
N GLU A 73 9.14 0.07 -15.53
CA GLU A 73 9.77 -1.26 -15.53
C GLU A 73 11.28 -1.17 -15.35
N THR A 74 11.92 -0.17 -15.95
CA THR A 74 13.36 0.11 -15.78
C THR A 74 13.69 0.56 -14.36
N ARG A 75 12.88 1.43 -13.75
CA ARG A 75 13.09 1.84 -12.35
C ARG A 75 12.92 0.67 -11.39
N ILE A 76 11.88 -0.13 -11.58
CA ILE A 76 11.60 -1.33 -10.76
C ILE A 76 12.73 -2.35 -10.89
N SER A 77 13.25 -2.60 -12.10
CA SER A 77 14.37 -3.53 -12.30
C SER A 77 15.68 -3.05 -11.69
N ARG A 78 15.84 -1.73 -11.50
CA ARG A 78 16.96 -1.10 -10.79
C ARG A 78 16.77 -1.04 -9.27
N GLY A 79 15.67 -1.56 -8.75
CA GLY A 79 15.44 -1.70 -7.31
C GLY A 79 14.42 -0.72 -6.71
N ASN A 80 13.68 0.05 -7.52
CA ASN A 80 12.50 0.74 -6.99
C ASN A 80 11.51 -0.29 -6.43
N GLN A 81 10.95 0.02 -5.26
CA GLN A 81 9.95 -0.80 -4.60
C GLN A 81 8.55 -0.32 -4.96
N LEU A 82 7.63 -1.27 -5.11
CA LEU A 82 6.21 -0.97 -5.26
C LEU A 82 5.62 -0.69 -3.88
N HIS A 83 5.31 0.58 -3.62
CA HIS A 83 4.68 1.05 -2.40
C HIS A 83 3.16 1.07 -2.55
N HIS A 84 2.45 0.40 -1.65
CA HIS A 84 1.01 0.56 -1.50
C HIS A 84 0.70 1.88 -0.80
N LEU A 85 -0.03 2.77 -1.48
CA LEU A 85 -0.46 4.06 -0.92
C LEU A 85 -1.37 3.85 0.28
N ILE A 86 -2.35 2.96 0.17
CA ILE A 86 -3.08 2.37 1.29
C ILE A 86 -2.40 1.04 1.64
N PRO A 87 -1.64 0.97 2.74
CA PRO A 87 -0.89 -0.23 3.11
C PRO A 87 -1.83 -1.40 3.42
N ASP A 88 -1.32 -2.61 3.16
CA ASP A 88 -2.04 -3.86 3.38
C ASP A 88 -2.59 -4.00 4.82
N GLU A 89 -1.81 -3.60 5.83
CA GLU A 89 -2.26 -3.60 7.24
C GLU A 89 -3.42 -2.63 7.53
N VAL A 90 -3.44 -1.47 6.87
CA VAL A 90 -4.54 -0.50 7.01
C VAL A 90 -5.78 -1.03 6.29
N ALA A 91 -5.60 -1.56 5.08
CA ALA A 91 -6.68 -2.11 4.29
C ALA A 91 -7.37 -3.31 4.94
N GLN A 92 -6.62 -4.16 5.66
CA GLN A 92 -7.19 -5.28 6.41
C GLN A 92 -8.11 -4.83 7.55
N MET A 93 -7.90 -3.63 8.10
CA MET A 93 -8.58 -3.16 9.31
C MET A 93 -9.66 -2.11 9.04
N HIS A 94 -9.47 -1.24 8.05
CA HIS A 94 -10.31 -0.07 7.84
C HIS A 94 -11.68 -0.40 7.20
N GLU A 95 -12.77 0.06 7.79
CA GLU A 95 -14.16 -0.27 7.38
C GLU A 95 -14.46 0.09 5.92
N LEU A 96 -14.06 1.28 5.48
CA LEU A 96 -14.23 1.72 4.08
C LEU A 96 -13.61 0.73 3.08
N VAL A 97 -12.43 0.20 3.40
CA VAL A 97 -11.71 -0.72 2.51
C VAL A 97 -12.32 -2.12 2.59
N LYS A 98 -12.74 -2.55 3.79
CA LYS A 98 -13.47 -3.82 3.99
C LYS A 98 -14.75 -3.86 3.16
N GLU A 99 -15.55 -2.80 3.20
CA GLU A 99 -16.79 -2.70 2.43
C GLU A 99 -16.53 -2.67 0.92
N ALA A 100 -15.45 -2.01 0.48
CA ALA A 100 -15.04 -2.05 -0.92
C ALA A 100 -14.59 -3.45 -1.37
N LEU A 101 -13.79 -4.16 -0.56
CA LEU A 101 -13.38 -5.55 -0.83
C LEU A 101 -14.56 -6.51 -0.93
N GLU A 102 -15.63 -6.26 -0.18
CA GLU A 102 -16.81 -7.12 -0.19
C GLU A 102 -17.77 -6.78 -1.35
N ARG A 103 -17.95 -5.50 -1.67
CA ARG A 103 -19.06 -5.04 -2.52
C ARG A 103 -18.66 -4.62 -3.93
N LEU A 104 -17.38 -4.36 -4.17
CA LEU A 104 -16.88 -3.98 -5.49
C LEU A 104 -16.21 -5.17 -6.15
N GLU A 105 -16.85 -5.71 -7.20
CA GLU A 105 -16.44 -6.94 -7.89
C GLU A 105 -14.97 -6.94 -8.36
N SER A 106 -14.42 -5.77 -8.71
CA SER A 106 -13.06 -5.63 -9.23
C SER A 106 -12.09 -4.96 -8.26
N TYR A 107 -12.52 -4.65 -7.03
CA TYR A 107 -11.65 -3.96 -6.08
C TYR A 107 -10.64 -4.90 -5.45
N THR A 108 -9.39 -4.46 -5.46
CA THR A 108 -8.28 -5.07 -4.74
C THR A 108 -7.32 -3.95 -4.36
N ILE A 109 -6.63 -4.10 -3.24
CA ILE A 109 -5.62 -3.12 -2.83
C ILE A 109 -4.41 -3.12 -3.77
N ASP A 110 -4.26 -4.17 -4.59
CA ASP A 110 -3.22 -4.26 -5.61
C ASP A 110 -3.60 -3.53 -6.91
N ARG A 111 -4.67 -2.72 -6.93
CA ARG A 111 -5.05 -1.94 -8.10
C ARG A 111 -3.99 -0.86 -8.38
N GLY A 112 -3.76 -0.57 -9.66
CA GLY A 112 -2.65 0.31 -10.06
C GLY A 112 -2.70 1.71 -9.46
N THR A 113 -3.89 2.26 -9.23
CA THR A 113 -4.07 3.58 -8.58
C THR A 113 -3.56 3.60 -7.14
N ASN A 114 -3.51 2.46 -6.45
CA ASN A 114 -3.00 2.31 -5.09
C ASN A 114 -1.50 1.99 -5.03
N ILE A 115 -0.79 1.94 -6.16
CA ILE A 115 0.63 1.55 -6.22
C ILE A 115 1.48 2.71 -6.73
N LEU A 116 2.59 2.99 -6.07
CA LEU A 116 3.62 3.94 -6.50
C LEU A 116 4.98 3.25 -6.50
N ASP A 117 5.73 3.30 -7.60
CA ASP A 117 7.12 2.86 -7.58
C ASP A 117 7.98 3.94 -6.91
N MET A 118 8.68 3.57 -5.85
CA MET A 118 9.48 4.49 -5.04
C MET A 118 10.93 3.99 -4.95
N PRO A 119 11.92 4.90 -4.94
CA PRO A 119 13.32 4.52 -4.75
C PRO A 119 13.54 3.87 -3.39
N ALA A 120 14.35 2.81 -3.36
CA ALA A 120 14.77 2.13 -2.14
C ALA A 120 16.22 2.47 -1.74
N PHE A 121 16.85 3.38 -2.47
CA PHE A 121 18.23 3.81 -2.30
C PHE A 121 18.30 5.34 -2.31
N LYS A 122 19.41 5.88 -1.80
CA LYS A 122 19.65 7.34 -1.74
C LYS A 122 19.57 7.96 -3.12
N ASN A 123 18.96 9.14 -3.19
CA ASN A 123 18.64 9.83 -4.44
C ASN A 123 18.79 11.35 -4.32
N ASP A 124 19.80 11.81 -3.58
CA ASP A 124 20.14 13.23 -3.38
C ASP A 124 18.96 14.09 -2.90
N GLY A 125 18.01 13.47 -2.19
CA GLY A 125 16.82 14.13 -1.65
C GLY A 125 15.74 14.53 -2.67
N GLN A 126 15.84 14.07 -3.92
CA GLN A 126 14.87 14.43 -4.96
C GLN A 126 13.50 13.75 -4.80
N GLN A 127 13.47 12.54 -4.24
CA GLN A 127 12.22 11.79 -4.03
C GLN A 127 12.22 11.12 -2.67
N ILE A 128 11.02 10.92 -2.09
CA ILE A 128 10.88 10.15 -0.86
C ILE A 128 11.25 8.69 -1.12
N MET A 129 12.07 8.12 -0.24
CA MET A 129 12.46 6.72 -0.30
C MET A 129 11.49 5.81 0.47
N HIS A 130 11.32 4.58 -0.02
CA HIS A 130 10.59 3.52 0.66
C HIS A 130 11.53 2.61 1.44
N LEU A 131 11.57 2.73 2.78
CA LEU A 131 12.55 2.04 3.63
C LEU A 131 11.91 1.37 4.85
N GLY A 132 11.42 0.15 4.65
CA GLY A 132 10.87 -0.69 5.71
C GLY A 132 9.38 -0.48 5.96
N SER A 133 8.89 -0.82 7.15
CA SER A 133 7.49 -0.63 7.55
C SER A 133 7.31 0.72 8.20
N HIS A 134 6.29 1.51 7.83
CA HIS A 134 6.17 2.90 8.28
C HIS A 134 4.86 3.15 9.06
N PRO A 135 4.76 2.79 10.36
CA PRO A 135 3.50 2.88 11.11
C PRO A 135 2.94 4.31 11.24
N LYS A 136 3.80 5.34 11.23
CA LYS A 136 3.34 6.74 11.21
C LYS A 136 2.61 7.07 9.90
N TYR A 137 3.13 6.58 8.79
CA TYR A 137 2.44 6.64 7.50
C TYR A 137 1.12 5.87 7.55
N SER A 138 1.09 4.64 8.09
CA SER A 138 -0.15 3.86 8.23
C SER A 138 -1.24 4.59 9.05
N ARG A 139 -0.87 5.27 10.15
CA ARG A 139 -1.80 6.11 10.92
C ARG A 139 -2.30 7.31 10.11
N PHE A 140 -1.41 7.97 9.38
CA PHE A 140 -1.78 9.07 8.48
C PHE A 140 -2.78 8.61 7.40
N VAL A 141 -2.52 7.48 6.74
CA VAL A 141 -3.45 6.87 5.78
C VAL A 141 -4.79 6.54 6.45
N GLY A 142 -4.79 5.95 7.65
CA GLY A 142 -6.00 5.69 8.42
C GLY A 142 -6.85 6.96 8.61
N SER A 143 -6.22 8.07 9.00
CA SER A 143 -6.93 9.35 9.17
C SER A 143 -7.57 9.90 7.88
N LYS A 144 -6.93 9.67 6.73
CA LYS A 144 -7.46 10.04 5.41
C LYS A 144 -8.68 9.20 5.04
N LEU A 145 -8.60 7.89 5.29
CA LEU A 145 -9.72 6.98 5.07
C LEU A 145 -10.89 7.27 6.04
N ASP A 146 -10.61 7.60 7.30
CA ASP A 146 -11.62 8.01 8.28
C ASP A 146 -12.36 9.27 7.83
N LYS A 147 -11.62 10.24 7.26
CA LYS A 147 -12.20 11.46 6.70
C LYS A 147 -13.11 11.13 5.51
N ALA A 148 -12.63 10.35 4.54
CA ALA A 148 -13.42 9.94 3.38
C ALA A 148 -14.67 9.14 3.79
N LEU A 149 -14.54 8.27 4.79
CA LEU A 149 -15.66 7.52 5.37
C LEU A 149 -16.71 8.46 5.98
N ARG A 150 -16.30 9.45 6.77
CA ARG A 150 -17.22 10.47 7.31
C ARG A 150 -17.93 11.23 6.21
N GLU A 151 -17.23 11.61 5.14
CA GLU A 151 -17.81 12.36 4.04
C GLU A 151 -18.90 11.57 3.30
N ILE A 152 -18.63 10.32 2.92
CA ILE A 152 -19.62 9.49 2.20
C ILE A 152 -20.78 9.04 3.10
N THR A 153 -20.55 8.88 4.41
CA THR A 153 -21.61 8.57 5.38
C THR A 153 -22.32 9.82 5.91
N ARG A 154 -21.91 11.02 5.46
CA ARG A 154 -22.43 12.32 5.90
C ARG A 154 -22.41 12.46 7.42
N ASP A 155 -21.25 12.21 8.03
CA ASP A 155 -21.04 12.15 9.47
C ASP A 155 -22.00 11.17 10.15
N LYS A 156 -22.01 9.91 9.67
CA LYS A 156 -22.82 8.81 10.19
C LYS A 156 -24.34 8.97 10.04
N LYS A 157 -24.82 9.95 9.24
CA LYS A 157 -26.25 10.08 8.90
C LYS A 157 -26.73 8.99 7.95
N ILE A 158 -25.81 8.36 7.21
CA ILE A 158 -26.08 7.25 6.30
C ILE A 158 -25.25 6.05 6.77
N ALA A 159 -25.88 4.88 6.89
CA ALA A 159 -25.16 3.64 7.16
C ALA A 159 -24.22 3.32 5.99
N LEU A 160 -22.97 2.93 6.29
CA LEU A 160 -21.96 2.62 5.27
C LEU A 160 -22.46 1.57 4.25
N ARG A 161 -23.22 0.58 4.72
CA ARG A 161 -23.82 -0.45 3.86
C ARG A 161 -24.81 0.10 2.82
N SER A 162 -25.41 1.26 3.12
CA SER A 162 -26.37 1.95 2.24
C SER A 162 -25.70 2.95 1.28
N VAL A 163 -24.40 3.24 1.45
CA VAL A 163 -23.63 4.06 0.51
C VAL A 163 -23.52 3.33 -0.83
N LYS A 164 -23.65 4.04 -1.95
CA LYS A 164 -23.60 3.39 -3.27
C LYS A 164 -22.19 2.86 -3.59
N PRO A 165 -22.07 1.72 -4.28
CA PRO A 165 -20.76 1.18 -4.71
C PRO A 165 -19.87 2.19 -5.44
N GLU A 166 -20.46 3.04 -6.29
CA GLU A 166 -19.73 4.06 -7.05
C GLU A 166 -19.13 5.14 -6.14
N GLU A 167 -19.84 5.50 -5.06
CA GLU A 167 -19.37 6.46 -4.06
C GLU A 167 -18.24 5.88 -3.21
N LEU A 168 -18.31 4.58 -2.86
CA LEU A 168 -17.21 3.87 -2.20
C LEU A 168 -15.94 3.88 -3.06
N ASN A 169 -16.08 3.50 -4.34
CA ASN A 169 -14.95 3.46 -5.26
C ASN A 169 -14.35 4.85 -5.48
N ARG A 170 -15.20 5.87 -5.65
CA ARG A 170 -14.76 7.26 -5.82
C ARG A 170 -13.98 7.75 -4.60
N ALA A 171 -14.50 7.53 -3.39
CA ALA A 171 -13.83 7.94 -2.16
C ALA A 171 -12.43 7.31 -2.02
N LEU A 172 -12.29 6.02 -2.35
CA LEU A 172 -10.99 5.35 -2.34
C LEU A 172 -10.04 5.88 -3.42
N MET A 173 -10.54 6.18 -4.62
CA MET A 173 -9.73 6.79 -5.66
C MET A 173 -9.23 8.19 -5.27
N GLU A 174 -10.06 8.99 -4.61
CA GLU A 174 -9.69 10.31 -4.12
C GLU A 174 -8.61 10.22 -3.03
N VAL A 175 -8.76 9.31 -2.06
CA VAL A 175 -7.73 9.06 -1.05
C VAL A 175 -6.41 8.63 -1.68
N GLU A 176 -6.43 7.68 -2.62
CA GLU A 176 -5.23 7.23 -3.32
C GLU A 176 -4.55 8.36 -4.11
N ALA A 177 -5.33 9.19 -4.80
CA ALA A 177 -4.81 10.34 -5.53
C ALA A 177 -4.20 11.39 -4.60
N GLU A 178 -4.83 11.68 -3.46
CA GLU A 178 -4.28 12.57 -2.44
C GLU A 178 -2.95 12.04 -1.88
N LEU A 179 -2.88 10.76 -1.53
CA LEU A 179 -1.69 10.13 -0.98
C LEU A 179 -0.54 10.12 -1.99
N ARG A 180 -0.83 9.77 -3.24
CA ARG A 180 0.15 9.84 -4.34
C ARG A 180 0.73 11.23 -4.48
N LYS A 181 -0.14 12.24 -4.58
CA LYS A 181 0.28 13.64 -4.71
C LYS A 181 1.10 14.10 -3.51
N ALA A 182 0.73 13.72 -2.29
CA ALA A 182 1.48 14.06 -1.09
C ALA A 182 2.89 13.48 -1.10
N ILE A 183 3.05 12.21 -1.51
CA ILE A 183 4.37 11.57 -1.63
C ILE A 183 5.20 12.21 -2.75
N GLU A 184 4.64 12.33 -3.96
CA GLU A 184 5.37 12.82 -5.13
C GLU A 184 5.80 14.30 -4.98
N SER A 185 4.99 15.11 -4.28
CA SER A 185 5.33 16.52 -4.00
C SER A 185 6.14 16.73 -2.73
N GLY A 186 6.39 15.69 -1.94
CA GLY A 186 7.05 15.82 -0.64
C GLY A 186 6.20 16.48 0.46
N ASN A 187 4.93 16.81 0.17
CA ASN A 187 4.01 17.48 1.10
C ASN A 187 3.32 16.48 2.04
N LEU A 188 4.12 15.77 2.83
CA LEU A 188 3.65 14.95 3.94
C LEU A 188 3.89 15.66 5.27
N PRO A 189 3.07 15.40 6.30
CA PRO A 189 3.34 15.93 7.64
C PRO A 189 4.74 15.54 8.12
N ASP A 190 5.41 16.43 8.84
CA ASP A 190 6.79 16.20 9.32
C ASP A 190 6.90 14.92 10.15
N GLU A 191 5.87 14.57 10.92
CA GLU A 191 5.88 13.32 11.69
C GLU A 191 5.89 12.06 10.81
N VAL A 192 5.40 12.15 9.57
CA VAL A 192 5.34 11.07 8.58
C VAL A 192 6.64 10.99 7.78
N LEU A 193 7.47 12.03 7.82
CA LEU A 193 8.77 12.08 7.15
C LEU A 193 9.91 11.91 8.14
N LYS A 194 11.00 11.30 7.69
CA LYS A 194 12.27 11.28 8.40
C LYS A 194 13.36 11.68 7.44
N GLU A 195 14.10 12.72 7.80
CA GLU A 195 15.32 13.09 7.09
C GLU A 195 16.40 12.02 7.34
N LEU A 196 17.10 11.65 6.28
CA LEU A 196 18.27 10.80 6.33
C LEU A 196 19.49 11.70 6.31
N LEU A 197 20.33 11.54 7.33
CA LEU A 197 21.59 12.26 7.46
C LEU A 197 22.74 11.25 7.31
N GLU A 198 23.79 11.64 6.60
CA GLU A 198 25.10 10.99 6.65
C GLU A 198 26.14 12.00 7.07
N ASP A 199 26.88 11.68 8.14
CA ASP A 199 27.88 12.58 8.74
C ASP A 199 27.34 14.00 9.02
N GLY A 200 26.06 14.10 9.37
CA GLY A 200 25.36 15.36 9.62
C GLY A 200 24.83 16.08 8.37
N VAL A 201 25.05 15.53 7.17
CA VAL A 201 24.59 16.10 5.90
C VAL A 201 23.29 15.43 5.44
N PRO A 202 22.23 16.18 5.10
CA PRO A 202 21.01 15.63 4.53
C PRO A 202 21.25 14.95 3.18
N VAL A 203 20.92 13.65 3.10
CA VAL A 203 21.06 12.82 1.88
C VAL A 203 19.72 12.33 1.32
N GLY A 204 18.61 12.67 1.99
CA GLY A 204 17.26 12.52 1.47
C GLY A 204 16.19 12.36 2.54
N LYS A 205 14.97 12.01 2.12
CA LYS A 205 13.82 11.80 3.01
C LYS A 205 13.23 10.42 2.81
N LYS A 206 12.73 9.81 3.89
CA LYS A 206 11.98 8.55 3.86
C LYS A 206 10.69 8.68 4.66
N LEU A 207 9.76 7.76 4.44
CA LEU A 207 8.62 7.61 5.34
C LEU A 207 9.11 7.24 6.75
N ALA A 208 8.49 7.82 7.77
CA ALA A 208 8.93 7.70 9.16
C ALA A 208 8.46 6.39 9.81
N LEU A 209 9.37 5.78 10.56
CA LEU A 209 9.05 4.66 11.45
C LEU A 209 8.43 5.20 12.74
N LEU A 210 7.65 4.36 13.45
CA LEU A 210 7.35 4.66 14.84
C LEU A 210 8.66 4.58 15.63
N GLU A 211 9.03 5.66 16.31
CA GLU A 211 10.10 5.56 17.29
C GLU A 211 9.53 4.79 18.47
N ILE A 212 9.91 3.51 18.57
CA ILE A 212 9.73 2.78 19.82
C ILE A 212 10.56 3.58 20.83
N ARG A 213 9.89 4.22 21.80
CA ARG A 213 10.59 4.77 22.96
C ARG A 213 11.45 3.63 23.50
N ARG A 214 12.77 3.77 23.42
CA ARG A 214 13.66 2.88 24.15
C ARG A 214 13.34 3.12 25.62
N GLU A 215 12.70 2.16 26.29
CA GLU A 215 12.78 2.10 27.74
C GLU A 215 14.28 2.10 28.09
N GLY A 216 14.76 3.21 28.65
CA GLY A 216 16.18 3.37 29.00
C GLY A 216 16.83 4.71 28.65
N GLU A 217 16.20 5.61 27.89
CA GLU A 217 16.67 7.01 27.84
C GLU A 217 16.20 7.73 29.12
N SER A 218 16.83 7.37 30.24
CA SER A 218 16.86 8.20 31.43
C SER A 218 17.57 9.49 31.06
N TYR A 219 16.84 10.59 31.11
CA TYR A 219 17.42 11.92 31.23
C TYR A 219 18.24 11.92 32.53
N PHE A 220 19.55 11.77 32.41
CA PHE A 220 20.44 12.29 33.43
C PHE A 220 20.59 13.78 33.17
N ALA A 221 20.37 14.52 34.26
CA ALA A 221 20.47 15.96 34.40
C ALA A 221 21.80 16.54 33.89
#